data_AF-A0A0V1LK71-F1
#
_entry.id   AF-A0A0V1LK71-F1
#
_cell.length_a   1.000
_cell.length_b   1.000
_cell.length_c   1.000
_cell.angle_alpha   90.00
_cell.angle_beta   90.00
_cell.angle_gamma   90.00
#
_symmetry.space_group_name_H-M   'P 1'
#
loop_
_entity.id
_entity.type
_entity.pdbx_description
1 polymer ?
#
loop_
_entity_poly.entity_id
_entity_poly.type
_entity_poly.pdbx_seq_one_letter_code
_entity_poly.pdbx_strand_id
1 'polypeptide(L)'
;MQGDYGQADEAESRRPKFGTRYLTQVDQVYKYNAWDNVRWSEEQEEEAKAKINANKATLVSSSDAERYECEANKFWDQFYIQHNVQFFKDRNWLFAEFPQLGNLVKNRTCSSLSNNLKKSYKILEVGCGVGNAVFPLLQATDKSSLFIYACDFSQVAIDLLKVNVLKWNNYEKRIYDEERCNAFVWDICDEKFQPPFEEGSLDCIMLIFVLSSLNPLK
;
A
#
# COMPACT_ATOMS: atom_id res chain seq x y z
N MET A 1 18.67 43.27 21.18
CA MET A 1 19.59 42.31 20.52
C MET A 1 18.73 41.45 19.62
N GLN A 2 18.90 41.62 18.31
CA GLN A 2 18.33 40.73 17.30
C GLN A 2 19.03 39.37 17.45
N GLY A 3 18.24 38.32 17.68
CA GLY A 3 18.70 36.94 17.63
C GLY A 3 18.46 36.42 16.22
N ASP A 4 19.56 36.07 15.58
CA ASP A 4 19.71 35.61 14.20
C ASP A 4 18.91 34.32 13.96
N TYR A 5 17.82 34.39 13.20
CA TYR A 5 17.17 33.20 12.66
C TYR A 5 17.98 32.77 11.45
N GLY A 6 18.88 31.82 11.67
CA GLY A 6 19.61 31.13 10.61
C GLY A 6 18.64 30.68 9.52
N GLN A 7 18.92 31.08 8.29
CA GLN A 7 18.24 30.62 7.10
C GLN A 7 18.28 29.09 7.08
N ALA A 8 17.12 28.46 7.26
CA ALA A 8 16.98 27.04 6.96
C ALA A 8 17.20 26.89 5.46
N ASP A 9 18.28 26.19 5.09
CA ASP A 9 18.62 25.87 3.70
C ASP A 9 17.39 25.30 2.98
N GLU A 10 16.94 26.00 1.94
CA GLU A 10 15.80 25.60 1.09
C GLU A 10 16.00 24.24 0.38
N ALA A 11 17.19 23.64 0.51
CA ALA A 11 17.54 22.32 -0.02
C ALA A 11 16.96 21.14 0.79
N GLU A 12 16.53 21.33 2.05
CA GLU A 12 16.10 20.23 2.93
C GLU A 12 14.65 19.76 2.69
N SER A 13 13.89 20.41 1.80
CA SER A 13 12.44 20.16 1.65
C SER A 13 12.05 18.96 0.76
N ARG A 14 13.01 18.28 0.11
CA ARG A 14 12.70 17.15 -0.77
C ARG A 14 13.02 15.83 -0.07
N ARG A 15 12.01 14.97 0.10
CA ARG A 15 12.21 13.59 0.56
C ARG A 15 13.30 12.94 -0.31
N PRO A 16 14.33 12.31 0.28
CA PRO A 16 15.36 11.60 -0.47
C PRO A 16 14.72 10.58 -1.40
N LYS A 17 15.29 10.43 -2.61
CA LYS A 17 14.84 9.40 -3.54
C LYS A 17 15.13 8.02 -2.94
N PHE A 18 14.22 7.07 -3.13
CA PHE A 18 14.48 5.67 -2.74
C PHE A 18 15.79 5.16 -3.36
N GLY A 19 16.52 4.37 -2.59
CA GLY A 19 17.80 3.77 -2.99
C GLY A 19 19.03 4.66 -2.73
N THR A 20 18.85 5.92 -2.30
CA THR A 20 19.96 6.86 -2.10
C THR A 20 20.37 7.04 -0.63
N ARG A 21 19.70 6.37 0.32
CA ARG A 21 19.99 6.50 1.74
C ARG A 21 21.05 5.45 2.13
N TYR A 22 22.28 5.91 2.34
CA TYR A 22 23.40 5.06 2.79
C TYR A 22 23.82 5.43 4.22
N LEU A 23 23.74 4.47 5.13
CA LEU A 23 24.26 4.64 6.48
C LEU A 23 25.79 4.52 6.43
N THR A 24 26.48 5.66 6.33
CA THR A 24 27.95 5.73 6.27
C THR A 24 28.58 5.98 7.63
N GLN A 25 27.84 6.62 8.54
CA GLN A 25 28.25 6.93 9.90
C GLN A 25 27.20 6.37 10.86
N VAL A 26 27.63 5.54 11.81
CA VAL A 26 26.73 4.76 12.69
C VAL A 26 25.88 5.66 13.59
N ASP A 27 26.42 6.80 14.00
CA ASP A 27 25.73 7.81 14.80
C ASP A 27 24.54 8.46 14.06
N GLN A 28 24.48 8.36 12.74
CA GLN A 28 23.38 8.88 11.93
C GLN A 28 22.20 7.92 11.83
N VAL A 29 22.20 6.76 12.50
CA VAL A 29 21.17 5.72 12.34
C VAL A 29 19.72 6.24 12.41
N TYR A 30 19.45 7.27 13.21
CA TYR A 30 18.12 7.87 13.38
C TYR A 30 17.77 9.01 12.40
N LYS A 31 18.65 9.33 11.45
CA LYS A 31 18.43 10.40 10.47
C LYS A 31 17.30 10.10 9.48
N TYR A 32 17.07 8.82 9.18
CA TYR A 32 15.97 8.38 8.32
C TYR A 32 15.25 7.20 8.96
N ASN A 33 13.94 7.09 8.69
CA ASN A 33 13.13 5.96 9.17
C ASN A 33 13.55 4.60 8.55
N ALA A 34 14.23 4.62 7.41
CA ALA A 34 14.77 3.45 6.75
C ALA A 34 16.01 3.84 5.92
N TRP A 35 16.97 2.94 5.87
CA TRP A 35 18.20 3.05 5.08
C TRP A 35 18.19 1.97 4.00
N ASP A 36 18.59 2.29 2.77
CA ASP A 36 18.30 1.47 1.59
C ASP A 36 19.31 0.33 1.36
N ASN A 37 20.54 0.49 1.84
CA ASN A 37 21.66 -0.40 1.51
C ASN A 37 22.49 -0.78 2.75
N VAL A 38 21.83 -0.99 3.88
CA VAL A 38 22.53 -1.41 5.11
C VAL A 38 23.01 -2.84 4.93
N ARG A 39 24.33 -3.01 4.90
CA ARG A 39 24.95 -4.34 5.01
C ARG A 39 24.91 -4.76 6.46
N TRP A 40 24.46 -5.98 6.70
CA TRP A 40 24.43 -6.54 8.03
C TRP A 40 25.83 -6.94 8.45
N SER A 41 26.17 -6.72 9.71
CA SER A 41 27.33 -7.37 10.33
C SER A 41 27.05 -8.85 10.57
N GLU A 42 28.10 -9.64 10.77
CA GLU A 42 27.97 -11.05 11.17
C GLU A 42 27.15 -11.17 12.46
N GLU A 43 27.37 -10.29 13.44
CA GLU A 43 26.61 -10.22 14.69
C GLU A 43 25.11 -9.98 14.45
N GLN A 44 24.74 -9.01 13.60
CA GLN A 44 23.34 -8.74 13.26
C GLN A 44 22.67 -9.94 12.56
N GLU A 45 23.42 -10.63 11.71
CA GLU A 45 22.95 -11.84 11.05
C GLU A 45 22.74 -12.99 12.04
N GLU A 46 23.66 -13.17 12.99
CA GLU A 46 23.54 -14.15 14.07
C GLU A 46 22.35 -13.84 14.99
N GLU A 47 22.15 -12.58 15.38
CA GLU A 47 20.99 -12.16 16.16
C GLU A 47 19.67 -12.45 15.45
N ALA A 48 19.60 -12.16 14.14
CA ALA A 48 18.41 -12.43 13.35
C ALA A 48 18.14 -13.94 13.24
N LYS A 49 19.18 -14.75 13.03
CA LYS A 49 19.08 -16.23 13.04
C LYS A 49 18.57 -16.73 14.40
N ALA A 50 19.09 -16.19 15.50
CA ALA A 50 18.66 -16.54 16.85
C ALA A 50 17.17 -16.21 17.06
N LYS A 51 16.71 -15.02 16.64
CA LYS A 51 15.30 -14.61 16.71
C LYS A 51 14.39 -15.52 15.86
N ILE A 52 14.82 -15.87 14.65
CA ILE A 52 14.08 -16.80 13.79
C ILE A 52 13.94 -18.17 14.46
N ASN A 53 15.01 -18.70 15.04
CA ASN A 53 14.99 -19.99 15.73
C ASN A 53 14.10 -19.96 16.97
N ALA A 54 14.15 -18.88 17.76
CA ALA A 54 13.27 -18.68 18.91
C ALA A 54 11.79 -18.63 18.48
N ASN A 55 11.47 -17.87 17.43
CA ASN A 55 10.10 -17.77 16.92
C ASN A 55 9.57 -19.08 16.32
N LYS A 56 10.45 -19.93 15.79
CA LYS A 56 10.10 -21.25 15.24
C LYS A 56 10.04 -22.36 16.29
N ALA A 57 10.54 -22.13 17.51
CA ALA A 57 10.61 -23.16 18.55
C ALA A 57 9.23 -23.63 19.02
N THR A 58 8.25 -22.74 18.99
CA THR A 58 6.86 -23.05 19.36
C THR A 58 5.96 -22.82 18.16
N LEU A 59 5.38 -23.90 17.66
CA LEU A 59 4.35 -23.84 16.62
C LEU A 59 2.97 -23.92 17.26
N VAL A 60 1.99 -23.35 16.57
CA VAL A 60 0.58 -23.59 16.91
C VAL A 60 0.24 -25.06 16.72
N SER A 61 -0.79 -25.55 17.41
CA SER A 61 -1.27 -26.92 17.21
C SER A 61 -1.74 -27.12 15.76
N SER A 62 -1.72 -28.35 15.26
CA SER A 62 -2.22 -28.64 13.90
C SER A 62 -3.68 -28.23 13.73
N SER A 63 -4.51 -28.39 14.77
CA SER A 63 -5.91 -27.94 14.76
C SER A 63 -6.05 -26.43 14.70
N ASP A 64 -5.19 -25.68 15.39
CA ASP A 64 -5.20 -24.21 15.32
C ASP A 64 -4.68 -23.73 13.97
N ALA A 65 -3.64 -24.36 13.43
CA ALA A 65 -3.12 -24.04 12.09
C ALA A 65 -4.21 -24.23 11.02
N GLU A 66 -4.88 -25.38 11.02
CA GLU A 66 -6.00 -25.65 10.10
C GLU A 66 -7.14 -24.65 10.29
N ARG A 67 -7.48 -24.31 11.54
CA ARG A 67 -8.49 -23.29 11.83
C ARG A 67 -8.10 -21.91 11.29
N TYR A 68 -6.86 -21.46 11.53
CA TYR A 68 -6.41 -20.15 11.05
C TYR A 68 -6.37 -20.08 9.53
N GLU A 69 -6.05 -21.18 8.85
CA GLU A 69 -6.07 -21.26 7.40
C GLU A 69 -7.50 -21.25 6.85
N CYS A 70 -8.38 -22.11 7.37
CA CYS A 70 -9.76 -22.28 6.87
C CYS A 70 -10.67 -21.11 7.25
N GLU A 71 -10.41 -20.44 8.37
CA GLU A 71 -11.22 -19.32 8.87
C GLU A 71 -10.52 -17.97 8.70
N ALA A 72 -9.44 -17.90 7.91
CA ALA A 72 -8.66 -16.68 7.69
C ALA A 72 -9.55 -15.47 7.33
N ASN A 73 -10.58 -15.66 6.50
CA ASN A 73 -11.53 -14.62 6.12
C ASN A 73 -12.28 -14.06 7.33
N LYS A 74 -12.73 -14.92 8.25
CA LYS A 74 -13.45 -14.52 9.45
C LYS A 74 -12.58 -13.65 10.35
N PHE A 75 -11.30 -14.01 10.50
CA PHE A 75 -10.38 -13.20 11.31
C PHE A 75 -10.14 -11.82 10.72
N TRP A 76 -10.00 -11.71 9.40
CA TRP A 76 -9.89 -10.42 8.71
C TRP A 76 -11.18 -9.61 8.79
N ASP A 77 -12.34 -10.23 8.62
CA ASP A 77 -13.64 -9.56 8.80
C ASP A 77 -13.78 -9.02 10.24
N GLN A 78 -13.45 -9.80 11.25
CA GLN A 78 -13.48 -9.35 12.66
C GLN A 78 -12.54 -8.17 12.91
N PHE A 79 -11.33 -8.23 12.34
CA PHE A 79 -10.38 -7.13 12.41
C PHE A 79 -10.99 -5.83 11.85
N TYR A 80 -11.59 -5.87 10.66
CA TYR A 80 -12.20 -4.68 10.05
C TYR A 80 -13.47 -4.22 10.76
N ILE A 81 -14.26 -5.13 11.33
CA ILE A 81 -15.41 -4.77 12.19
C ILE A 81 -14.92 -3.97 13.40
N GLN A 82 -13.86 -4.44 14.05
CA GLN A 82 -13.33 -3.82 15.27
C GLN A 82 -12.67 -2.46 14.99
N HIS A 83 -11.94 -2.35 13.88
CA HIS A 83 -11.04 -1.23 13.62
C HIS A 83 -11.58 -0.21 12.61
N ASN A 84 -12.57 -0.59 11.82
CA ASN A 84 -13.18 0.25 10.77
C ASN A 84 -12.10 0.84 9.84
N VAL A 85 -12.29 2.07 9.33
CA VAL A 85 -11.37 2.72 8.38
C VAL A 85 -10.15 3.39 9.03
N GLN A 86 -9.93 3.25 10.35
CA GLN A 86 -9.04 4.13 11.10
C GLN A 86 -7.68 3.51 11.49
N PHE A 87 -7.48 2.22 11.28
CA PHE A 87 -6.28 1.52 11.76
C PHE A 87 -5.04 1.78 10.92
N PHE A 88 -5.15 1.62 9.61
CA PHE A 88 -4.02 1.82 8.71
C PHE A 88 -3.95 3.28 8.24
N LYS A 89 -2.73 3.77 8.10
CA LYS A 89 -2.46 5.10 7.52
C LYS A 89 -2.50 5.02 6.00
N ASP A 90 -2.91 6.12 5.39
CA ASP A 90 -2.83 6.30 3.94
C ASP A 90 -1.40 6.19 3.43
N ARG A 91 -1.23 5.39 2.37
CA ARG A 91 0.06 5.00 1.79
C ARG A 91 0.62 6.08 0.87
N ASN A 92 0.61 7.34 1.32
CA ASN A 92 1.14 8.51 0.58
C ASN A 92 2.64 8.37 0.25
N TRP A 93 3.36 7.48 0.91
CA TRP A 93 4.75 7.16 0.60
C TRP A 93 4.92 6.49 -0.77
N LEU A 94 3.87 5.89 -1.34
CA LEU A 94 3.92 5.22 -2.65
C LEU A 94 4.44 6.12 -3.77
N PHE A 95 4.12 7.41 -3.74
CA PHE A 95 4.57 8.35 -4.77
C PHE A 95 6.08 8.63 -4.70
N ALA A 96 6.69 8.47 -3.53
CA ALA A 96 8.13 8.61 -3.34
C ALA A 96 8.87 7.33 -3.72
N GLU A 97 8.33 6.19 -3.31
CA GLU A 97 8.92 4.86 -3.52
C GLU A 97 8.74 4.33 -4.95
N PHE A 98 7.62 4.66 -5.59
CA PHE A 98 7.28 4.23 -6.95
C PHE A 98 7.02 5.43 -7.87
N PRO A 99 8.09 6.09 -8.38
CA PRO A 99 7.96 7.24 -9.27
C PRO A 99 7.11 6.98 -10.51
N GLN A 100 7.02 5.73 -10.98
CA GLN A 100 6.14 5.32 -12.07
C GLN A 100 4.65 5.57 -11.77
N LEU A 101 4.21 5.40 -10.52
CA LEU A 101 2.86 5.78 -10.08
C LEU A 101 2.73 7.30 -10.03
N GLY A 102 3.79 8.02 -9.66
CA GLY A 102 3.86 9.48 -9.72
C GLY A 102 3.84 10.06 -11.14
N ASN A 103 4.29 9.31 -12.16
CA ASN A 103 4.23 9.79 -13.55
C ASN A 103 2.79 9.84 -14.09
N LEU A 104 1.89 9.00 -13.55
CA LEU A 104 0.44 9.11 -13.79
C LEU A 104 -0.10 10.47 -13.30
N VAL A 105 0.47 10.97 -12.19
CA VAL A 105 0.13 12.27 -11.59
C VAL A 105 0.75 13.45 -12.36
N LYS A 106 1.97 13.30 -12.89
CA LYS A 106 2.71 14.40 -13.57
C LYS A 106 2.20 14.76 -14.96
N ASN A 107 1.45 13.89 -15.62
CA ASN A 107 0.75 14.20 -16.88
C ASN A 107 -0.29 15.34 -16.74
N ARG A 108 -0.46 15.91 -15.55
CA ARG A 108 -1.12 17.20 -15.28
C ARG A 108 -0.47 18.43 -15.94
N THR A 109 0.81 18.39 -16.32
CA THR A 109 1.56 19.62 -16.73
C THR A 109 1.98 19.68 -18.20
N CYS A 110 1.91 18.58 -18.95
CA CYS A 110 2.19 18.59 -20.39
C CYS A 110 0.88 18.57 -21.18
N SER A 111 0.17 19.71 -21.22
CA SER A 111 -0.98 19.92 -22.11
C SER A 111 -0.56 20.31 -23.53
N SER A 112 0.59 19.81 -24.03
CA SER A 112 1.16 20.25 -25.31
C SER A 112 1.48 19.16 -26.33
N LEU A 113 1.12 17.89 -26.09
CA LEU A 113 1.33 16.84 -27.09
C LEU A 113 0.05 16.08 -27.43
N SER A 114 -0.63 16.59 -28.46
CA SER A 114 -1.45 15.87 -29.45
C SER A 114 -2.71 15.13 -28.98
N ASN A 115 -3.76 15.21 -29.82
CA ASN A 115 -5.06 14.53 -29.72
C ASN A 115 -5.00 12.98 -29.81
N ASN A 116 -4.02 12.34 -29.19
CA ASN A 116 -3.98 10.88 -29.05
C ASN A 116 -4.73 10.49 -27.77
N LEU A 117 -5.71 9.58 -27.90
CA LEU A 117 -6.54 9.07 -26.82
C LEU A 117 -5.75 8.94 -25.51
N LYS A 118 -6.14 9.69 -24.46
CA LYS A 118 -5.61 9.46 -23.10
C LYS A 118 -5.96 8.03 -22.71
N LYS A 119 -5.01 7.10 -22.83
CA LYS A 119 -5.16 5.73 -22.32
C LYS A 119 -5.31 5.81 -20.80
N SER A 120 -6.44 5.33 -20.28
CA SER A 120 -6.62 5.17 -18.84
C SER A 120 -5.72 4.03 -18.36
N TYR A 121 -4.87 4.31 -17.39
CA TYR A 121 -3.99 3.33 -16.78
C TYR A 121 -4.81 2.43 -15.84
N LYS A 122 -4.60 1.11 -15.87
CA LYS A 122 -5.37 0.16 -15.06
C LYS A 122 -4.47 -0.52 -14.04
N ILE A 123 -4.80 -0.39 -12.76
CA ILE A 123 -4.06 -0.99 -11.65
C ILE A 123 -4.95 -2.01 -10.93
N LEU A 124 -4.37 -3.13 -10.50
CA LEU A 124 -4.96 -3.99 -9.48
C LEU A 124 -4.25 -3.77 -8.14
N GLU A 125 -4.98 -3.35 -7.11
CA GLU A 125 -4.51 -3.41 -5.71
C GLU A 125 -5.08 -4.66 -5.04
N VAL A 126 -4.19 -5.61 -4.74
CA VAL A 126 -4.52 -6.83 -3.99
C VAL A 126 -4.33 -6.58 -2.50
N GLY A 127 -5.28 -7.05 -1.67
CA GLY A 127 -5.29 -6.74 -0.24
C GLY A 127 -5.51 -5.24 -0.02
N CYS A 128 -6.48 -4.67 -0.72
CA CYS A 128 -6.73 -3.23 -0.70
C CYS A 128 -7.22 -2.73 0.66
N GLY A 129 -7.71 -3.62 1.52
CA GLY A 129 -8.37 -3.29 2.77
C GLY A 129 -9.47 -2.27 2.56
N VAL A 130 -9.46 -1.24 3.40
CA VAL A 130 -10.39 -0.11 3.35
C VAL A 130 -9.97 1.01 2.37
N GLY A 131 -8.96 0.78 1.53
CA GLY A 131 -8.57 1.70 0.44
C GLY A 131 -7.44 2.68 0.75
N ASN A 132 -6.56 2.40 1.72
CA ASN A 132 -5.48 3.32 2.12
C ASN A 132 -4.41 3.56 1.04
N ALA A 133 -4.34 2.76 -0.02
CA ALA A 133 -3.57 3.10 -1.23
C ALA A 133 -4.47 3.57 -2.38
N VAL A 134 -5.62 2.91 -2.59
CA VAL A 134 -6.67 3.31 -3.54
C VAL A 134 -6.95 4.82 -3.48
N PHE A 135 -7.35 5.35 -2.32
CA PHE A 135 -7.82 6.73 -2.24
C PHE A 135 -6.72 7.77 -2.51
N PRO A 136 -5.51 7.68 -1.93
CA PRO A 136 -4.41 8.57 -2.32
C PRO A 136 -4.10 8.54 -3.82
N LEU A 137 -4.09 7.35 -4.44
CA LEU A 137 -3.83 7.21 -5.88
C LEU A 137 -4.91 7.89 -6.73
N LEU A 138 -6.18 7.70 -6.40
CA LEU A 138 -7.29 8.35 -7.09
C LEU A 138 -7.30 9.87 -6.90
N GLN A 139 -6.96 10.37 -5.70
CA GLN A 139 -6.90 11.81 -5.41
C GLN A 139 -5.73 12.50 -6.14
N ALA A 140 -4.62 11.80 -6.30
CA ALA A 140 -3.45 12.33 -6.99
C ALA A 140 -3.60 12.34 -8.52
N THR A 141 -4.57 11.62 -9.09
CA THR A 141 -4.73 11.44 -10.55
C THR A 141 -6.02 12.06 -11.08
N ASP A 142 -6.03 12.44 -12.35
CA ASP A 142 -7.22 12.98 -13.02
C ASP A 142 -8.21 11.85 -13.33
N LYS A 143 -9.51 12.16 -13.38
CA LYS A 143 -10.59 11.18 -13.54
C LYS A 143 -10.37 10.18 -14.69
N SER A 144 -9.90 10.65 -15.85
CA SER A 144 -9.71 9.81 -17.05
C SER A 144 -8.34 9.11 -17.14
N SER A 145 -7.46 9.32 -16.16
CA SER A 145 -6.07 8.83 -16.23
C SER A 145 -5.82 7.51 -15.53
N LEU A 146 -6.68 7.12 -14.58
CA LEU A 146 -6.48 5.95 -13.74
C LEU A 146 -7.82 5.29 -13.40
N PHE A 147 -7.86 3.98 -13.60
CA PHE A 147 -8.88 3.08 -13.08
C PHE A 147 -8.23 2.02 -12.17
N ILE A 148 -8.81 1.78 -10.99
CA ILE A 148 -8.29 0.83 -10.01
C ILE A 148 -9.27 -0.33 -9.84
N TYR A 149 -8.81 -1.54 -10.08
CA TYR A 149 -9.40 -2.75 -9.53
C TYR A 149 -8.85 -2.94 -8.12
N ALA A 150 -9.71 -3.08 -7.13
CA ALA A 150 -9.32 -3.21 -5.74
C ALA A 150 -9.94 -4.49 -5.20
N CYS A 151 -9.13 -5.43 -4.71
CA CYS A 151 -9.65 -6.64 -4.10
C CYS A 151 -9.11 -6.87 -2.71
N ASP A 152 -9.95 -7.47 -1.89
CA ASP A 152 -9.60 -7.93 -0.56
C ASP A 152 -10.31 -9.25 -0.30
N PHE A 153 -9.72 -10.06 0.57
CA PHE A 153 -10.30 -11.32 1.00
C PHE A 153 -11.50 -11.09 1.95
N SER A 154 -11.53 -9.95 2.64
CA SER A 154 -12.60 -9.55 3.56
C SER A 154 -13.73 -8.81 2.85
N GLN A 155 -14.96 -9.34 2.98
CA GLN A 155 -16.17 -8.63 2.53
C GLN A 155 -16.37 -7.34 3.33
N VAL A 156 -16.08 -7.37 4.63
CA VAL A 156 -16.20 -6.18 5.49
C VAL A 156 -15.28 -5.07 5.02
N ALA A 157 -14.04 -5.38 4.63
CA ALA A 157 -13.10 -4.39 4.09
C ALA A 157 -13.64 -3.72 2.83
N ILE A 158 -14.15 -4.51 1.88
CA ILE A 158 -14.72 -4.01 0.62
C ILE A 158 -15.96 -3.15 0.87
N ASP A 159 -16.84 -3.55 1.79
CA ASP A 159 -18.02 -2.77 2.15
C ASP A 159 -17.61 -1.43 2.76
N LEU A 160 -16.68 -1.43 3.72
CA LEU A 160 -16.14 -0.23 4.34
C LEU A 160 -15.46 0.70 3.34
N LEU A 161 -14.68 0.15 2.40
CA LEU A 161 -14.07 0.91 1.30
C LEU A 161 -15.16 1.61 0.49
N LYS A 162 -16.21 0.89 0.08
CA LYS A 162 -17.29 1.42 -0.76
C LYS A 162 -18.12 2.49 -0.07
N VAL A 163 -18.30 2.43 1.25
CA VAL A 163 -19.07 3.42 2.02
C VAL A 163 -18.19 4.48 2.69
N ASN A 164 -16.87 4.45 2.47
CA ASN A 164 -15.95 5.39 3.11
C ASN A 164 -16.31 6.84 2.72
N VAL A 165 -16.25 7.73 3.71
CA VAL A 165 -16.60 9.15 3.58
C VAL A 165 -15.46 10.03 4.08
N LEU A 166 -15.18 11.10 3.35
CA LEU A 166 -14.45 12.23 3.90
C LEU A 166 -15.41 13.09 4.69
N LYS A 167 -15.00 13.42 5.92
CA LYS A 167 -15.71 14.34 6.80
C LYS A 167 -14.91 15.63 6.92
N TRP A 168 -15.57 16.76 6.68
CA TRP A 168 -15.00 18.08 6.93
C TRP A 168 -16.09 19.02 7.41
N ASN A 169 -15.92 19.58 8.61
CA ASN A 169 -16.97 20.32 9.31
C ASN A 169 -18.28 19.51 9.36
N ASN A 170 -19.40 20.10 8.93
CA ASN A 170 -20.72 19.45 8.87
C ASN A 170 -21.01 18.78 7.52
N TYR A 171 -19.98 18.55 6.69
CA TYR A 171 -20.12 17.94 5.38
C TYR A 171 -19.51 16.54 5.35
N GLU A 172 -20.28 15.59 4.83
CA GLU A 172 -19.83 14.22 4.56
C GLU A 172 -19.93 13.96 3.05
N LYS A 173 -18.87 13.39 2.48
CA LYS A 173 -18.83 13.00 1.07
C LYS A 173 -18.25 11.62 0.91
N ARG A 174 -18.99 10.73 0.27
CA ARG A 174 -18.50 9.43 -0.19
C ARG A 174 -17.30 9.65 -1.13
N ILE A 175 -16.19 8.98 -0.82
CA ILE A 175 -14.96 9.10 -1.62
C ILE A 175 -14.79 8.01 -2.66
N TYR A 176 -15.52 6.91 -2.52
CA TYR A 176 -15.55 5.87 -3.53
C TYR A 176 -16.28 6.37 -4.79
N ASP A 177 -15.63 6.20 -5.94
CA ASP A 177 -16.12 6.61 -7.26
C ASP A 177 -16.11 5.37 -8.17
N GLU A 178 -17.30 4.85 -8.50
CA GLU A 178 -17.47 3.64 -9.31
C GLU A 178 -16.97 3.79 -10.75
N GLU A 179 -16.85 5.03 -11.25
CA GLU A 179 -16.28 5.30 -12.57
C GLU A 179 -14.75 5.12 -12.58
N ARG A 180 -14.13 5.12 -11.39
CA ARG A 180 -12.67 5.11 -11.23
C ARG A 180 -12.15 3.91 -10.45
N CYS A 181 -13.02 3.21 -9.74
CA CYS A 181 -12.64 2.07 -8.93
C CYS A 181 -13.70 0.98 -9.00
N ASN A 182 -13.26 -0.27 -9.19
CA ASN A 182 -14.09 -1.45 -9.00
C ASN A 182 -13.52 -2.28 -7.83
N ALA A 183 -14.18 -2.18 -6.68
CA ALA A 183 -13.85 -2.95 -5.48
C ALA A 183 -14.68 -4.24 -5.39
N PHE A 184 -14.02 -5.38 -5.21
CA PHE A 184 -14.65 -6.70 -5.16
C PHE A 184 -13.94 -7.64 -4.18
N VAL A 185 -14.66 -8.64 -3.67
CA VAL A 185 -14.07 -9.66 -2.80
C VAL A 185 -13.39 -10.71 -3.65
N TRP A 186 -12.15 -11.05 -3.31
CA TRP A 186 -11.41 -12.11 -3.98
C TRP A 186 -10.39 -12.74 -3.02
N ASP A 187 -10.50 -14.05 -2.83
CA ASP A 187 -9.40 -14.88 -2.35
C ASP A 187 -8.46 -15.15 -3.53
N ILE A 188 -7.28 -14.55 -3.52
CA ILE A 188 -6.32 -14.72 -4.62
C ILE A 188 -5.73 -16.13 -4.72
N CYS A 189 -5.98 -17.00 -3.75
CA CYS A 189 -5.70 -18.44 -3.84
C CYS A 189 -6.84 -19.24 -4.50
N ASP A 190 -8.00 -18.64 -4.77
CA ASP A 190 -9.09 -19.28 -5.50
C ASP A 190 -8.85 -19.22 -7.01
N GLU A 191 -8.32 -20.31 -7.56
CA GLU A 191 -8.06 -20.49 -8.99
C GLU A 191 -9.33 -20.48 -9.86
N LYS A 192 -10.52 -20.66 -9.28
CA LYS A 192 -11.79 -20.68 -10.02
C LYS A 192 -12.39 -19.29 -10.16
N PHE A 193 -11.89 -18.31 -9.41
CA PHE A 193 -12.41 -16.96 -9.44
C PHE A 193 -12.14 -16.29 -10.79
N GLN A 194 -13.16 -15.66 -11.35
CA GLN A 194 -13.04 -14.88 -12.57
C GLN A 194 -13.00 -13.40 -12.21
N PRO A 195 -11.82 -12.75 -12.29
CA PRO A 195 -11.73 -11.33 -11.97
C PRO A 195 -12.51 -10.47 -12.97
N PRO A 196 -12.99 -9.28 -12.55
CA PRO A 196 -13.80 -8.39 -13.39
C PRO A 196 -12.96 -7.58 -14.40
N PHE A 197 -11.93 -8.21 -14.96
CA PHE A 197 -11.02 -7.64 -15.97
C PHE A 197 -10.47 -8.74 -16.88
N GLU A 198 -10.08 -8.36 -18.09
CA GLU A 198 -9.52 -9.28 -19.07
C GLU A 198 -8.05 -9.62 -18.75
N GLU A 199 -7.61 -10.82 -19.11
CA GLU A 199 -6.21 -11.21 -19.01
C GLU A 199 -5.32 -10.29 -19.85
N GLY A 200 -4.16 -9.90 -19.31
CA GLY A 200 -3.24 -8.97 -19.99
C GLY A 200 -3.73 -7.53 -20.11
N SER A 201 -4.87 -7.18 -19.49
CA SER A 201 -5.44 -5.82 -19.59
C SER A 201 -4.97 -4.82 -18.54
N LEU A 202 -4.24 -5.28 -17.51
CA LEU A 202 -3.74 -4.45 -16.42
C LEU A 202 -2.33 -3.92 -16.73
N ASP A 203 -2.08 -2.66 -16.39
CA ASP A 203 -0.76 -2.05 -16.56
C ASP A 203 0.14 -2.23 -15.31
N CYS A 204 -0.44 -2.46 -14.13
CA CYS A 204 0.29 -2.70 -12.88
C CYS A 204 -0.52 -3.53 -11.88
N ILE A 205 0.17 -4.36 -11.09
CA ILE A 205 -0.40 -5.08 -9.94
C ILE A 205 0.40 -4.70 -8.69
N MET A 206 -0.31 -4.29 -7.64
CA MET A 206 0.25 -3.92 -6.34
C MET A 206 -0.13 -4.97 -5.30
N LEU A 207 0.88 -5.51 -4.62
CA LEU A 207 0.73 -6.43 -3.49
C LEU A 207 1.55 -5.90 -2.31
N ILE A 208 0.90 -5.23 -1.36
CA ILE A 208 1.58 -4.64 -0.19
C ILE A 208 1.13 -5.38 1.06
N PHE A 209 2.07 -6.09 1.72
CA PHE A 209 1.80 -6.95 2.88
C PHE A 209 0.82 -8.11 2.64
N VAL A 210 0.69 -8.56 1.39
CA VAL A 210 -0.20 -9.68 1.00
C VAL A 210 0.52 -11.02 1.00
N LEU A 211 1.64 -11.13 0.27
CA LEU A 211 2.30 -12.43 0.06
C LEU A 211 2.77 -13.08 1.36
N SER A 212 3.08 -12.28 2.38
CA SER A 212 3.47 -12.76 3.71
C SER A 212 2.35 -13.45 4.48
N SER A 213 1.08 -13.25 4.10
CA SER A 213 -0.07 -13.89 4.74
C SER A 213 -0.59 -15.09 3.96
N LEU A 214 0.09 -15.51 2.89
CA LEU A 214 -0.29 -16.68 2.10
C LEU A 214 0.57 -17.87 2.48
N ASN A 215 -0.06 -19.05 2.47
CA ASN A 215 0.67 -20.30 2.61
C ASN A 215 1.55 -20.51 1.36
N PRO A 216 2.88 -20.68 1.51
CA PRO A 216 3.78 -20.82 0.37
C PRO A 216 3.60 -22.13 -0.42
N LEU A 217 2.79 -23.07 0.10
CA LEU A 217 2.46 -24.34 -0.57
C LEU A 217 1.12 -24.30 -1.32
N LYS A 218 0.39 -23.18 -1.25
CA LYS A 218 -0.83 -22.94 -2.02
C LYS A 218 -0.53 -22.19 -3.30
#